data_AF-A0A949XB23-F1
#
_entry.id   AF-A0A949XB23-F1
#
_cell.length_a   1.000
_cell.length_b   1.000
_cell.length_c   1.000
_cell.angle_alpha   90.00
_cell.angle_beta   90.00
_cell.angle_gamma   90.00
#
_symmetry.space_group_name_H-M   'P 1'
#
loop_
_entity.id
_entity.type
_entity.pdbx_description
1 polymer ?
#
loop_
_entity_poly.entity_id
_entity_poly.type
_entity_poly.pdbx_seq_one_letter_code
_entity_poly.pdbx_strand_id
1 'polypeptide(L)'
;MERLKVLFMPAEVFMNELISSIRGEKIGEFKEKFRQVDALILDDVQFLARPERTQEQFFHTFNSLPSEHHQIVLTSDKVPRDIPEFAECLRNRFESGQLADIGAPGLETCMAILQKKAALEGLNMPAEVAMYIAQQISSNVRELEGCLIRLAALTSLNTLPMTIDCTRQALRDLIRTHESKPDIEAIQRTVADFFHIPLAHLKSKKRTQHIAFCRQIAMYLCRKLSKSSFPTI
;
A
#
# COMPACT_ATOMS: atom_id res chain seq x y z
N MET A 1 18.14 34.02 -2.62
CA MET A 1 17.32 32.91 -3.12
C MET A 1 15.88 33.34 -3.03
N GLU A 2 15.19 33.47 -4.16
CA GLU A 2 13.74 33.63 -4.15
C GLU A 2 13.11 32.39 -3.49
N ARG A 3 12.16 32.60 -2.56
CA ARG A 3 11.44 31.51 -1.92
C ARG A 3 10.36 31.03 -2.88
N LEU A 4 10.52 29.80 -3.37
CA LEU A 4 9.48 29.10 -4.12
C LEU A 4 8.22 28.92 -3.25
N LYS A 5 7.06 29.25 -3.81
CA LYS A 5 5.74 29.03 -3.24
C LYS A 5 5.20 27.70 -3.74
N VAL A 6 5.18 26.71 -2.86
CA VAL A 6 4.66 25.37 -3.17
C VAL A 6 3.31 25.17 -2.48
N LEU A 7 2.31 24.72 -3.23
CA LEU A 7 1.01 24.34 -2.70
C LEU A 7 0.81 22.84 -2.81
N PHE A 8 0.57 22.19 -1.68
CA PHE A 8 0.20 20.78 -1.58
C PHE A 8 -1.25 20.67 -1.15
N MET A 9 -2.02 19.80 -1.81
CA MET A 9 -3.36 19.43 -1.36
C MET A 9 -3.81 18.08 -1.96
N PRO A 10 -4.67 17.32 -1.26
CA PRO A 10 -5.33 16.16 -1.87
C PRO A 10 -6.22 16.59 -3.04
N ALA A 11 -6.31 15.75 -4.06
CA ALA A 11 -7.13 15.99 -5.24
C ALA A 11 -8.62 16.19 -4.88
N GLU A 12 -9.13 15.46 -3.88
CA GLU A 12 -10.49 15.64 -3.38
C GLU A 12 -10.75 17.05 -2.84
N VAL A 13 -9.79 17.60 -2.07
CA VAL A 13 -9.89 18.97 -1.52
C VAL A 13 -9.87 19.99 -2.65
N PHE A 14 -9.02 19.78 -3.66
CA PHE A 14 -8.97 20.64 -4.85
C PHE A 14 -10.32 20.68 -5.56
N MET A 15 -10.96 19.51 -5.73
CA MET A 15 -12.29 19.44 -6.35
C MET A 15 -13.35 20.15 -5.52
N ASN A 16 -13.36 19.95 -4.21
CA ASN A 16 -14.35 20.60 -3.35
C ASN A 16 -14.19 22.13 -3.39
N GLU A 17 -12.96 22.64 -3.37
CA GLU A 17 -12.68 24.07 -3.49
C GLU A 17 -13.10 24.60 -4.87
N LEU A 18 -12.82 23.87 -5.95
CA LEU A 18 -13.24 24.21 -7.31
C LEU A 18 -14.76 24.29 -7.42
N ILE A 19 -15.47 23.26 -6.98
CA ILE A 19 -16.95 23.21 -7.02
C ILE A 19 -17.55 24.36 -6.21
N SER A 20 -17.00 24.63 -5.02
CA SER A 20 -17.46 25.74 -4.18
C SER A 20 -17.24 27.10 -4.87
N SER A 21 -16.08 27.29 -5.51
CA SER A 21 -15.77 28.51 -6.25
C SER A 21 -16.69 28.73 -7.46
N ILE A 22 -17.09 27.66 -8.16
CA ILE A 22 -18.05 27.73 -9.27
C ILE A 22 -19.43 28.13 -8.74
N ARG A 23 -19.90 27.50 -7.66
CA ARG A 23 -21.22 27.79 -7.07
C ARG A 23 -21.33 29.20 -6.49
N GLY A 24 -20.23 29.71 -5.93
CA GLY A 24 -20.17 31.04 -5.33
C GLY A 24 -19.76 32.16 -6.29
N GLU A 25 -19.62 31.88 -7.60
CA GLU A 25 -19.12 32.83 -8.61
C GLU A 25 -17.70 33.40 -8.30
N LYS A 26 -16.90 32.64 -7.54
CA LYS A 26 -15.54 33.01 -7.09
C LYS A 26 -14.43 32.27 -7.85
N ILE A 27 -14.70 31.82 -9.06
CA ILE A 27 -13.72 31.09 -9.89
C ILE A 27 -12.47 31.94 -10.19
N GLY A 28 -12.61 33.28 -10.23
CA GLY A 28 -11.48 34.19 -10.40
C GLY A 28 -10.50 34.13 -9.23
N GLU A 29 -11.02 34.20 -7.99
CA GLU A 29 -10.21 34.07 -6.77
C GLU A 29 -9.50 32.71 -6.71
N PHE A 30 -10.22 31.64 -7.08
CA PHE A 30 -9.64 30.30 -7.20
C PHE A 30 -8.45 30.30 -8.17
N LYS A 31 -8.62 30.80 -9.40
CA LYS A 31 -7.53 30.84 -10.39
C LYS A 31 -6.35 31.69 -9.94
N GLU A 32 -6.60 32.85 -9.32
CA GLU A 32 -5.53 33.71 -8.80
C GLU A 32 -4.73 33.03 -7.69
N LYS A 33 -5.38 32.26 -6.80
CA LYS A 33 -4.68 31.45 -5.79
C LYS A 33 -3.63 30.53 -6.42
N PHE A 34 -3.97 29.84 -7.51
CA PHE A 34 -3.05 28.92 -8.20
C PHE A 34 -2.08 29.61 -9.16
N ARG A 35 -2.33 30.85 -9.58
CA ARG A 35 -1.35 31.66 -10.34
C ARG A 35 -0.20 32.18 -9.50
N GLN A 36 -0.38 32.23 -8.19
CA GLN A 36 0.62 32.75 -7.24
C GLN A 36 1.61 31.69 -6.75
N VAL A 37 1.48 30.44 -7.19
CA VAL A 37 2.33 29.32 -6.74
C VAL A 37 3.31 28.94 -7.84
N ASP A 38 4.54 28.59 -7.47
CA ASP A 38 5.53 28.11 -8.45
C ASP A 38 5.40 26.61 -8.69
N ALA A 39 4.83 25.88 -7.72
CA ALA A 39 4.55 24.46 -7.84
C ALA A 39 3.23 24.05 -7.17
N LEU A 40 2.49 23.16 -7.84
CA LEU A 40 1.27 22.53 -7.35
C LEU A 40 1.47 21.01 -7.24
N ILE A 41 1.27 20.48 -6.03
CA ILE A 41 1.31 19.04 -5.76
C ILE A 41 -0.11 18.59 -5.42
N LEU A 42 -0.67 17.72 -6.25
CA LEU A 42 -1.97 17.08 -6.00
C LEU A 42 -1.77 15.61 -5.63
N ASP A 43 -2.21 15.26 -4.43
CA ASP A 43 -2.13 13.90 -3.91
C ASP A 43 -3.39 13.09 -4.28
N ASP A 44 -3.24 11.80 -4.55
CA ASP A 44 -4.32 10.84 -4.77
C ASP A 44 -5.33 11.21 -5.88
N VAL A 45 -4.85 11.47 -7.10
CA VAL A 45 -5.72 11.87 -8.23
C VAL A 45 -6.71 10.78 -8.66
N GLN A 46 -6.56 9.53 -8.21
CA GLN A 46 -7.55 8.47 -8.40
C GLN A 46 -8.93 8.82 -7.84
N PHE A 47 -9.01 9.71 -6.85
CA PHE A 47 -10.29 10.19 -6.30
C PHE A 47 -11.02 11.18 -7.22
N LEU A 48 -10.38 11.68 -8.28
CA LEU A 48 -11.02 12.53 -9.28
C LEU A 48 -11.99 11.75 -10.20
N ALA A 49 -11.91 10.41 -10.22
CA ALA A 49 -12.63 9.57 -11.16
C ALA A 49 -14.17 9.67 -11.09
N ARG A 50 -14.75 10.19 -10.00
CA ARG A 50 -16.19 10.42 -9.94
C ARG A 50 -16.54 11.72 -9.21
N PRO A 51 -17.56 12.46 -9.66
CA PRO A 51 -18.40 12.25 -10.85
C PRO A 51 -17.83 12.87 -12.16
N GLU A 52 -18.26 12.41 -13.34
CA GLU A 52 -17.74 12.85 -14.67
C GLU A 52 -17.77 14.38 -14.88
N ARG A 53 -18.86 15.05 -14.50
CA ARG A 53 -19.00 16.51 -14.59
C ARG A 53 -17.89 17.25 -13.85
N THR A 54 -17.40 16.67 -12.77
CA THR A 54 -16.34 17.21 -11.92
C THR A 54 -14.98 17.07 -12.62
N GLN A 55 -14.78 15.99 -13.39
CA GLN A 55 -13.58 15.77 -14.19
C GLN A 55 -13.43 16.78 -15.35
N GLU A 56 -14.52 17.10 -16.05
CA GLU A 56 -14.50 18.10 -17.13
C GLU A 56 -14.09 19.48 -16.59
N GLN A 57 -14.67 19.89 -15.46
CA GLN A 57 -14.33 21.17 -14.83
C GLN A 57 -12.88 21.21 -14.33
N PHE A 58 -12.40 20.08 -13.79
CA PHE A 58 -10.98 19.92 -13.46
C PHE A 58 -10.12 20.12 -14.71
N PHE A 59 -10.42 19.42 -15.82
CA PHE A 59 -9.64 19.49 -17.05
C PHE A 59 -9.54 20.93 -17.60
N HIS A 60 -10.66 21.65 -17.68
CA HIS A 60 -10.66 23.04 -18.15
C HIS A 60 -9.88 23.96 -17.22
N THR A 61 -10.03 23.77 -15.91
CA THR A 61 -9.33 24.59 -14.92
C THR A 61 -7.83 24.32 -14.95
N PHE A 62 -7.44 23.04 -14.99
CA PHE A 62 -6.07 22.55 -15.09
C PHE A 62 -5.35 23.10 -16.32
N ASN A 63 -6.00 23.07 -17.49
CA ASN A 63 -5.42 23.64 -18.72
C ASN A 63 -5.40 25.17 -18.74
N SER A 64 -6.19 25.82 -17.88
CA SER A 64 -6.16 27.29 -17.74
C SER A 64 -5.11 27.78 -16.75
N LEU A 65 -4.47 26.88 -16.00
CA LEU A 65 -3.31 27.22 -15.18
C LEU A 65 -2.11 27.48 -16.12
N PRO A 66 -1.37 28.59 -15.95
CA PRO A 66 -0.31 28.96 -16.89
C PRO A 66 0.77 27.88 -16.97
N SER A 67 0.91 27.24 -18.13
CA SER A 67 1.88 26.18 -18.38
C SER A 67 3.34 26.65 -18.29
N GLU A 68 3.61 27.94 -18.41
CA GLU A 68 4.98 28.46 -18.56
C GLU A 68 5.72 28.68 -17.23
N HIS A 69 5.03 28.66 -16.07
CA HIS A 69 5.66 29.00 -14.77
C HIS A 69 5.29 28.10 -13.59
N HIS A 70 4.52 27.03 -13.80
CA HIS A 70 4.00 26.20 -12.71
C HIS A 70 4.45 24.75 -12.88
N GLN A 71 5.29 24.24 -11.97
CA GLN A 71 5.58 22.82 -11.89
C GLN A 71 4.37 22.10 -11.28
N ILE A 72 3.77 21.16 -12.00
CA ILE A 72 2.69 20.33 -11.47
C ILE A 72 3.22 18.93 -11.18
N VAL A 73 2.93 18.43 -9.98
CA VAL A 73 3.23 17.05 -9.55
C VAL A 73 1.93 16.39 -9.13
N LEU A 74 1.66 15.22 -9.68
CA LEU A 74 0.47 14.42 -9.37
C LEU A 74 0.92 13.08 -8.81
N THR A 75 0.24 12.58 -7.79
CA THR A 75 0.42 11.22 -7.30
C THR A 75 -0.83 10.39 -7.58
N SER A 76 -0.65 9.08 -7.75
CA SER A 76 -1.74 8.14 -7.96
C SER A 76 -1.36 6.75 -7.49
N ASP A 77 -2.30 6.04 -6.87
CA ASP A 77 -2.15 4.61 -6.55
C ASP A 77 -2.12 3.71 -7.79
N LYS A 78 -2.62 4.23 -8.92
CA LYS A 78 -2.71 3.50 -10.20
C LYS A 78 -2.20 4.34 -11.33
N VAL A 79 -1.57 3.71 -12.32
CA VAL A 79 -1.24 4.40 -13.57
C VAL A 79 -2.51 4.96 -14.24
N PRO A 80 -2.45 6.09 -14.97
CA PRO A 80 -3.64 6.76 -15.51
C PRO A 80 -4.59 5.85 -16.30
N ARG A 81 -4.06 4.90 -17.08
CA ARG A 81 -4.82 3.87 -17.81
C ARG A 81 -5.62 2.89 -16.93
N ASP A 82 -5.24 2.69 -15.67
CA ASP A 82 -5.85 1.71 -14.77
C ASP A 82 -6.82 2.35 -13.76
N ILE A 83 -6.97 3.67 -13.77
CA ILE A 83 -7.96 4.38 -12.94
C ILE A 83 -9.35 4.14 -13.58
N PRO A 84 -10.30 3.48 -12.89
CA PRO A 84 -11.64 3.26 -13.45
C PRO A 84 -12.36 4.58 -13.71
N GLU A 85 -13.11 4.68 -14.82
CA GLU A 85 -14.01 5.83 -15.12
C GLU A 85 -13.34 7.21 -15.16
N PHE A 86 -12.01 7.20 -15.29
CA PHE A 86 -11.23 8.38 -15.55
C PHE A 86 -11.40 8.80 -17.01
N ALA A 87 -11.72 10.07 -17.26
CA ALA A 87 -11.98 10.62 -18.57
C ALA A 87 -10.75 10.50 -19.48
N GLU A 88 -10.96 10.15 -20.75
CA GLU A 88 -9.89 9.93 -21.72
C GLU A 88 -9.00 11.16 -21.91
N CYS A 89 -9.58 12.36 -21.90
CA CYS A 89 -8.83 13.61 -21.99
C CYS A 89 -7.85 13.82 -20.82
N LEU A 90 -8.21 13.41 -19.60
CA LEU A 90 -7.34 13.49 -18.44
C LEU A 90 -6.26 12.42 -18.47
N ARG A 91 -6.59 11.20 -18.91
CA ARG A 91 -5.59 10.13 -19.12
C ARG A 91 -4.49 10.60 -20.08
N ASN A 92 -4.90 11.06 -21.26
CA ASN A 92 -3.97 11.53 -22.29
C ASN A 92 -3.11 12.69 -21.77
N ARG A 93 -3.70 13.59 -20.97
CA ARG A 93 -2.95 14.70 -20.36
C ARG A 93 -1.91 14.22 -19.35
N PHE A 94 -2.26 13.29 -18.47
CA PHE A 94 -1.34 12.78 -17.46
C PHE A 94 -0.24 11.92 -18.08
N GLU A 95 -0.56 11.13 -19.11
CA GLU A 95 0.41 10.33 -19.87
C GLU A 95 1.33 11.18 -20.75
N SER A 96 0.91 12.39 -21.15
CA SER A 96 1.79 13.33 -21.85
C SER A 96 2.88 13.94 -20.95
N GLY A 97 2.79 13.77 -19.63
CA GLY A 97 3.79 14.20 -18.66
C GLY A 97 4.88 13.16 -18.41
N GLN A 98 5.78 13.46 -17.45
CA GLN A 98 6.76 12.48 -16.98
C GLN A 98 6.09 11.51 -15.99
N LEU A 99 5.99 10.24 -16.38
CA LEU A 99 5.55 9.16 -15.50
C LEU A 99 6.77 8.55 -14.80
N ALA A 100 6.74 8.57 -13.46
CA ALA A 100 7.71 7.89 -12.62
C ALA A 100 6.98 6.85 -11.76
N ASP A 101 7.33 5.59 -11.94
CA ASP A 101 6.78 4.49 -11.15
C ASP A 101 7.57 4.33 -9.84
N ILE A 102 6.85 4.11 -8.74
CA ILE A 102 7.41 3.85 -7.41
C ILE A 102 6.96 2.46 -6.98
N GLY A 103 7.81 1.48 -7.25
CA GLY A 103 7.59 0.10 -6.83
C GLY A 103 7.86 -0.15 -5.35
N ALA A 104 7.50 -1.35 -4.89
CA ALA A 104 7.83 -1.79 -3.55
C ALA A 104 9.37 -1.81 -3.34
N PRO A 105 9.86 -1.35 -2.17
CA PRO A 105 11.29 -1.34 -1.89
C PRO A 105 11.86 -2.77 -1.78
N GLY A 106 13.08 -2.96 -2.26
CA GLY A 106 13.86 -4.17 -1.99
C GLY A 106 14.34 -4.23 -0.54
N LEU A 107 14.86 -5.38 -0.09
CA LEU A 107 15.34 -5.61 1.28
C LEU A 107 16.34 -4.53 1.73
N GLU A 108 17.33 -4.21 0.90
CA GLU A 108 18.36 -3.20 1.19
C GLU A 108 17.74 -1.81 1.36
N THR A 109 16.79 -1.45 0.50
CA THR A 109 16.05 -0.19 0.57
C THR A 109 15.18 -0.13 1.83
N CYS A 110 14.49 -1.22 2.20
CA CYS A 110 13.73 -1.32 3.44
C CYS A 110 14.62 -1.07 4.67
N MET A 111 15.80 -1.71 4.71
CA MET A 111 16.77 -1.50 5.79
C MET A 111 17.24 -0.05 5.85
N ALA A 112 17.56 0.56 4.70
CA ALA A 112 17.97 1.95 4.61
C ALA A 112 16.86 2.91 5.07
N ILE A 113 15.59 2.65 4.71
CA ILE A 113 14.43 3.43 5.15
C ILE A 113 14.29 3.33 6.67
N LEU A 114 14.33 2.13 7.25
CA LEU A 114 14.23 1.90 8.69
C LEU A 114 15.34 2.63 9.46
N GLN A 115 16.59 2.47 9.01
CA GLN A 115 17.74 3.14 9.64
C GLN A 115 17.64 4.66 9.54
N LYS A 116 17.26 5.18 8.36
CA LYS A 116 17.12 6.62 8.15
C LYS A 116 16.02 7.21 9.04
N LYS A 117 14.87 6.53 9.15
CA LYS A 117 13.77 6.97 10.02
C LYS A 117 14.12 6.84 11.50
N ALA A 118 14.75 5.75 11.92
CA ALA A 118 15.22 5.59 13.30
C ALA A 118 16.18 6.73 13.68
N ALA A 119 17.12 7.09 12.79
CA ALA A 119 18.03 8.19 13.02
C ALA A 119 17.34 9.56 13.12
N LEU A 120 16.29 9.81 12.32
CA LEU A 120 15.49 11.05 12.41
C LEU A 120 14.75 11.17 13.74
N GLU A 121 14.31 10.06 14.31
CA GLU A 121 13.66 9.97 15.62
C GLU A 121 14.66 9.89 16.79
N GLY A 122 15.97 9.95 16.53
CA GLY A 122 17.02 9.83 17.55
C GLY A 122 17.14 8.43 18.16
N LEU A 123 16.63 7.40 17.49
CA LEU A 123 16.67 6.01 17.92
C LEU A 123 17.94 5.33 17.41
N ASN A 124 18.66 4.65 18.31
CA ASN A 124 19.75 3.77 17.92
C ASN A 124 19.19 2.40 17.52
N MET A 125 19.03 2.18 16.21
CA MET A 125 18.57 0.91 15.65
C MET A 125 19.76 0.09 15.13
N PRO A 126 20.08 -1.07 15.74
CA PRO A 126 21.09 -1.98 15.20
C PRO A 126 20.73 -2.52 13.81
N ALA A 127 21.73 -2.74 12.97
CA ALA A 127 21.54 -3.24 11.60
C ALA A 127 20.84 -4.61 11.56
N GLU A 128 21.11 -5.48 12.54
CA GLU A 128 20.45 -6.78 12.69
C GLU A 128 18.95 -6.66 12.96
N VAL A 129 18.52 -5.65 13.71
CA VAL A 129 17.10 -5.37 13.97
C VAL A 129 16.44 -4.85 12.70
N ALA A 130 17.08 -3.90 11.99
CA ALA A 130 16.58 -3.39 10.72
C ALA A 130 16.43 -4.52 9.68
N MET A 131 17.42 -5.41 9.60
CA MET A 131 17.40 -6.59 8.73
C MET A 131 16.26 -7.54 9.11
N TYR A 132 16.07 -7.81 10.40
CA TYR A 132 15.00 -8.69 10.87
C TYR A 132 13.61 -8.14 10.48
N ILE A 133 13.36 -6.86 10.68
CA ILE A 133 12.07 -6.23 10.31
C ILE A 133 11.89 -6.25 8.79
N ALA A 134 12.91 -5.86 8.02
CA ALA A 134 12.85 -5.80 6.57
C ALA A 134 12.63 -7.18 5.90
N GLN A 135 13.08 -8.27 6.53
CA GLN A 135 12.82 -9.63 6.05
C GLN A 135 11.37 -10.08 6.26
N GLN A 136 10.71 -9.58 7.32
CA GLN A 136 9.33 -9.93 7.62
C GLN A 136 8.33 -9.08 6.82
N ILE A 137 8.70 -7.83 6.51
CA ILE A 137 7.83 -6.85 5.87
C ILE A 137 8.55 -6.28 4.65
N SER A 138 8.20 -6.80 3.47
CA SER A 138 8.88 -6.46 2.22
C SER A 138 8.01 -5.68 1.23
N SER A 139 6.71 -5.54 1.46
CA SER A 139 5.79 -4.99 0.45
C SER A 139 5.30 -3.57 0.71
N ASN A 140 5.42 -3.03 1.93
CA ASN A 140 4.75 -1.79 2.31
C ASN A 140 5.58 -0.93 3.28
N VAL A 141 6.00 0.25 2.83
CA VAL A 141 6.76 1.20 3.65
C VAL A 141 5.97 1.65 4.89
N ARG A 142 4.64 1.81 4.79
CA ARG A 142 3.81 2.19 5.95
C ARG A 142 3.84 1.12 7.04
N GLU A 143 3.91 -0.16 6.68
CA GLU A 143 4.03 -1.25 7.65
C GLU A 143 5.41 -1.28 8.31
N LEU A 144 6.48 -1.00 7.55
CA LEU A 144 7.83 -0.83 8.10
C LEU A 144 7.86 0.29 9.14
N GLU A 145 7.26 1.44 8.81
CA GLU A 145 7.14 2.58 9.71
C GLU A 145 6.33 2.24 10.97
N GLY A 146 5.20 1.56 10.81
CA GLY A 146 4.38 1.10 11.94
C GLY A 146 5.15 0.18 12.88
N CYS A 147 6.01 -0.69 12.33
CA CYS A 147 6.87 -1.57 13.13
C CYS A 147 7.94 -0.79 13.90
N LEU A 148 8.59 0.18 13.23
CA LEU A 148 9.56 1.06 13.87
C LEU A 148 8.90 1.84 15.02
N ILE A 149 7.74 2.44 14.81
CA ILE A 149 6.99 3.18 15.84
C ILE A 149 6.63 2.26 17.02
N ARG A 150 6.13 1.05 16.75
CA ARG A 150 5.76 0.10 17.81
C ARG A 150 6.97 -0.36 18.62
N LEU A 151 8.10 -0.61 17.95
CA LEU A 151 9.34 -0.99 18.61
C LEU A 151 9.94 0.18 19.42
N ALA A 152 9.88 1.40 18.88
CA ALA A 152 10.30 2.61 19.57
C ALA A 152 9.48 2.85 20.84
N ALA A 153 8.15 2.70 20.75
CA ALA A 153 7.27 2.80 21.91
C ALA A 153 7.58 1.74 22.98
N LEU A 154 7.80 0.48 22.59
CA LEU A 154 8.10 -0.59 23.54
C LEU A 154 9.45 -0.39 24.24
N THR A 155 10.47 0.03 23.50
CA THR A 155 11.83 0.26 24.02
C THR A 155 11.88 1.52 24.90
N SER A 156 11.15 2.58 24.55
CA SER A 156 11.10 3.79 25.38
C SER A 156 10.33 3.58 26.68
N LEU A 157 9.18 2.90 26.65
CA LEU A 157 8.36 2.64 27.83
C LEU A 157 9.05 1.73 28.85
N ASN A 158 9.83 0.76 28.38
CA ASN A 158 10.53 -0.19 29.25
C ASN A 158 12.01 0.17 29.49
N THR A 159 12.49 1.28 28.92
CA THR A 159 13.91 1.67 28.94
C THR A 159 14.85 0.53 28.51
N LEU A 160 14.43 -0.25 27.51
CA LEU A 160 15.16 -1.41 27.01
C LEU A 160 15.93 -1.06 25.74
N PRO A 161 17.11 -1.65 25.51
CA PRO A 161 17.81 -1.53 24.24
C PRO A 161 17.00 -2.19 23.11
N MET A 162 17.11 -1.63 21.91
CA MET A 162 16.49 -2.20 20.72
C MET A 162 17.25 -3.45 20.29
N THR A 163 16.71 -4.62 20.61
CA THR A 163 17.30 -5.94 20.35
C THR A 163 16.32 -6.83 19.58
N ILE A 164 16.82 -7.88 18.93
CA ILE A 164 16.00 -8.83 18.17
C ILE A 164 14.86 -9.42 19.03
N ASP A 165 15.11 -9.72 20.29
CA ASP A 165 14.10 -10.31 21.18
C ASP A 165 12.99 -9.31 21.53
N CYS A 166 13.36 -8.05 21.78
CA CYS A 166 12.39 -6.96 21.96
C CYS A 166 11.57 -6.74 20.68
N THR A 167 12.20 -6.81 19.51
CA THR A 167 11.52 -6.74 18.21
C THR A 167 10.54 -7.89 18.00
N ARG A 168 10.91 -9.13 18.35
CA ARG A 168 9.98 -10.28 18.30
C ARG A 168 8.78 -10.08 19.20
N GLN A 169 8.98 -9.52 20.39
CA GLN A 169 7.89 -9.22 21.31
C GLN A 169 6.97 -8.11 20.76
N ALA A 170 7.56 -7.02 20.25
CA ALA A 170 6.82 -5.90 19.67
C ALA A 170 6.00 -6.31 18.45
N LEU A 171 6.54 -7.22 17.62
CA LEU A 171 5.96 -7.58 16.33
C LEU A 171 5.18 -8.90 16.34
N ARG A 172 5.02 -9.56 17.49
CA ARG A 172 4.36 -10.87 17.60
C ARG A 172 3.00 -10.92 16.89
N ASP A 173 2.16 -9.91 17.06
CA ASP A 173 0.81 -9.89 16.47
C ASP A 173 0.82 -9.59 14.96
N LEU A 174 1.79 -8.80 14.51
CA LEU A 174 1.97 -8.44 13.10
C LEU A 174 2.53 -9.63 12.31
N ILE A 175 3.52 -10.33 12.89
CA ILE A 175 4.15 -11.51 12.29
C ILE A 175 3.18 -12.70 12.25
N ARG A 176 2.30 -12.86 13.23
CA ARG A 176 1.23 -13.89 13.18
C ARG A 176 0.28 -13.74 12.00
N THR A 177 0.13 -12.53 11.48
CA THR A 177 -0.66 -12.28 10.26
C THR A 177 0.12 -12.63 8.99
N HIS A 178 1.45 -12.67 9.09
CA HIS A 178 2.41 -13.07 8.06
C HIS A 178 2.87 -14.52 8.14
N GLU A 179 2.39 -15.33 9.10
CA GLU A 179 2.66 -16.77 9.08
C GLU A 179 2.18 -17.31 7.74
N SER A 180 3.16 -17.74 6.94
CA SER A 180 3.02 -18.20 5.57
C SER A 180 1.77 -19.07 5.45
N LYS A 181 0.95 -18.77 4.44
CA LYS A 181 -0.19 -19.62 4.09
C LYS A 181 0.27 -21.09 4.15
N PRO A 182 -0.40 -21.95 4.92
CA PRO A 182 0.06 -23.30 5.11
C PRO A 182 0.14 -23.99 3.75
N ASP A 183 1.28 -24.63 3.48
CA ASP A 183 1.47 -25.40 2.26
C ASP A 183 0.43 -26.53 2.18
N ILE A 184 0.08 -26.94 0.96
CA ILE A 184 -0.90 -28.00 0.70
C ILE A 184 -0.49 -29.27 1.45
N GLU A 185 0.81 -29.57 1.49
CA GLU A 185 1.30 -30.75 2.21
C GLU A 185 1.13 -30.64 3.72
N ALA A 186 1.33 -29.44 4.30
CA ALA A 186 1.11 -29.20 5.72
C ALA A 186 -0.37 -29.35 6.10
N ILE A 187 -1.28 -28.85 5.25
CA ILE A 187 -2.72 -29.01 5.43
C ILE A 187 -3.10 -30.51 5.35
N GLN A 188 -2.58 -31.23 4.35
CA GLN A 188 -2.86 -32.66 4.19
C GLN A 188 -2.38 -33.49 5.39
N ARG A 189 -1.17 -33.24 5.92
CA ARG A 189 -0.66 -33.90 7.13
C ARG A 189 -1.54 -33.61 8.33
N THR A 190 -1.88 -32.35 8.56
CA THR A 190 -2.71 -31.95 9.71
C THR A 190 -4.09 -32.63 9.68
N VAL A 191 -4.72 -32.70 8.51
CA VAL A 191 -6.01 -33.41 8.34
C VAL A 191 -5.84 -34.91 8.53
N ALA A 192 -4.77 -35.50 8.01
CA ALA A 192 -4.48 -36.93 8.17
C ALA A 192 -4.29 -37.30 9.65
N ASP A 193 -3.54 -36.49 10.40
CA ASP A 193 -3.28 -36.68 11.82
C ASP A 193 -4.57 -36.52 12.66
N PHE A 194 -5.37 -35.49 12.37
CA PHE A 194 -6.63 -35.22 13.09
C PHE A 194 -7.66 -36.33 12.92
N PHE A 195 -7.81 -36.88 11.71
CA PHE A 195 -8.74 -37.97 11.43
C PHE A 195 -8.11 -39.36 11.60
N HIS A 196 -6.87 -39.44 12.09
CA HIS A 196 -6.11 -40.67 12.29
C HIS A 196 -6.08 -41.57 11.05
N ILE A 197 -5.85 -40.97 9.88
CA ILE A 197 -5.68 -41.70 8.62
C ILE A 197 -4.24 -41.55 8.09
N PRO A 198 -3.66 -42.59 7.48
CA PRO A 198 -2.43 -42.45 6.72
C PRO A 198 -2.55 -41.37 5.62
N LEU A 199 -1.54 -40.49 5.52
CA LEU A 199 -1.47 -39.46 4.47
C LEU A 199 -1.62 -40.04 3.06
N ALA A 200 -1.09 -41.25 2.82
CA ALA A 200 -1.23 -41.96 1.56
C ALA A 200 -2.70 -42.21 1.16
N HIS A 201 -3.62 -42.33 2.12
CA HIS A 201 -5.04 -42.50 1.82
C HIS A 201 -5.69 -41.24 1.26
N LEU A 202 -5.25 -40.05 1.67
CA LEU A 202 -5.71 -38.79 1.08
C LEU A 202 -5.33 -38.69 -0.40
N LYS A 203 -4.20 -39.27 -0.82
CA LYS A 203 -3.73 -39.30 -2.22
C LYS A 203 -4.21 -40.53 -3.03
N SER A 204 -4.85 -41.51 -2.38
CA SER A 204 -5.23 -42.77 -3.01
C SER A 204 -6.56 -42.71 -3.80
N LYS A 205 -6.82 -43.65 -4.71
CA LYS A 205 -8.14 -43.77 -5.37
C LYS A 205 -9.23 -44.39 -4.49
N LYS A 206 -8.96 -44.68 -3.22
CA LYS A 206 -9.90 -45.33 -2.30
C LYS A 206 -11.09 -44.41 -2.02
N ARG A 207 -12.31 -44.92 -2.20
CA ARG A 207 -13.58 -44.17 -2.12
C ARG A 207 -14.39 -44.45 -0.86
N THR A 208 -13.78 -45.00 0.18
CA THR A 208 -14.46 -45.20 1.47
C THR A 208 -14.98 -43.86 1.99
N GLN A 209 -16.22 -43.83 2.47
CA GLN A 209 -16.91 -42.59 2.88
C GLN A 209 -16.08 -41.72 3.82
N HIS A 210 -15.44 -42.31 4.83
CA HIS A 210 -14.56 -41.61 5.76
C HIS A 210 -13.36 -40.93 5.07
N ILE A 211 -12.70 -41.63 4.15
CA ILE A 211 -11.53 -41.09 3.41
C ILE A 211 -11.97 -39.98 2.45
N ALA A 212 -13.12 -40.13 1.80
CA ALA A 212 -13.69 -39.10 0.93
C ALA A 212 -14.01 -37.82 1.70
N PHE A 213 -14.59 -37.95 2.90
CA PHE A 213 -14.88 -36.81 3.79
C PHE A 213 -13.60 -36.10 4.25
N CYS A 214 -12.58 -36.84 4.69
CA CYS A 214 -11.28 -36.26 5.06
C CYS A 214 -10.65 -35.50 3.88
N ARG A 215 -10.77 -36.02 2.65
CA ARG A 215 -10.27 -35.36 1.45
C ARG A 215 -11.04 -34.08 1.13
N GLN A 216 -12.36 -34.07 1.27
CA GLN A 216 -13.17 -32.87 1.08
C GLN A 216 -12.79 -31.77 2.07
N ILE A 217 -12.53 -32.12 3.33
CA ILE A 217 -12.04 -31.18 4.36
C ILE A 217 -10.66 -30.64 3.97
N ALA A 218 -9.73 -31.50 3.58
CA ALA A 218 -8.40 -31.06 3.12
C ALA A 218 -8.51 -30.10 1.93
N MET A 219 -9.32 -30.42 0.92
CA MET A 219 -9.54 -29.54 -0.24
C MET A 219 -10.17 -28.20 0.15
N TYR A 220 -11.16 -28.22 1.04
CA TYR A 220 -11.81 -27.00 1.53
C TYR A 220 -10.81 -26.10 2.27
N LEU A 221 -9.98 -26.68 3.14
CA LEU A 221 -8.95 -25.95 3.89
C LEU A 221 -7.85 -25.42 2.97
N CYS A 222 -7.38 -26.18 1.98
CA CYS A 222 -6.46 -25.67 0.95
C CYS A 222 -7.07 -24.46 0.23
N ARG A 223 -8.33 -24.56 -0.22
CA ARG A 223 -8.99 -23.43 -0.90
C ARG A 223 -9.14 -22.21 0.01
N LYS A 224 -9.46 -22.41 1.28
CA LYS A 224 -9.70 -21.32 2.25
C LYS A 224 -8.41 -20.65 2.76
N LEU A 225 -7.36 -21.43 3.00
CA LEU A 225 -6.13 -20.99 3.65
C LEU A 225 -4.99 -20.72 2.66
N SER A 226 -4.83 -21.51 1.59
CA SER A 226 -3.75 -21.34 0.61
C SER A 226 -4.18 -20.57 -0.66
N LYS A 227 -5.49 -20.34 -0.86
CA LYS A 227 -6.09 -19.80 -2.11
C LYS A 227 -5.69 -20.57 -3.38
N SER A 228 -5.25 -21.83 -3.24
CA SER A 228 -4.86 -22.66 -4.38
C SER A 228 -6.09 -23.03 -5.24
N SER A 229 -5.88 -23.16 -6.55
CA SER A 229 -6.94 -23.53 -7.49
C SER A 229 -7.24 -25.04 -7.43
N PHE A 230 -8.45 -25.47 -7.78
CA PHE A 230 -8.81 -26.90 -7.78
C PHE A 230 -7.90 -27.80 -8.62
N PRO A 231 -7.33 -27.36 -9.76
CA PRO A 231 -6.31 -28.15 -10.49
C PRO A 231 -5.02 -28.39 -9.70
N THR A 232 -4.72 -27.54 -8.72
CA THR A 232 -3.49 -27.57 -7.91
C THR A 232 -3.66 -28.35 -6.60
N ILE A 233 -4.91 -28.63 -6.18
CA ILE A 233 -5.30 -29.29 -4.92
C ILE A 233 -5.61 -30.76 -5.19
#